data_AF-A0A9Q0KS45-F1
#
_entry.id   AF-A0A9Q0KS45-F1
#
_cell.length_a   1.000
_cell.length_b   1.000
_cell.length_c   1.000
_cell.angle_alpha   90.00
_cell.angle_beta   90.00
_cell.angle_gamma   90.00
#
_symmetry.space_group_name_H-M   'P 1'
#
loop_
_entity.id
_entity.type
_entity.pdbx_description
1 polymer ?
#
loop_
_entity_poly.entity_id
_entity_poly.type
_entity_poly.pdbx_seq_one_letter_code
_entity_poly.pdbx_strand_id
1 'polypeptide(L)'
;MKKNFRLESPDDQVYDVECFGSNWGWLIMVGDRAYNFLLNSFTRKRIELPLQSTLPDYPYPPGSPIRYNCIVKAILSSPPILDDCVLIAIYDVECCLAFCKPGEEM
;
A
#
# COMPACT_ATOMS: atom_id res chain seq x y z
N MET A 1 17.79 -1.49 23.13
CA MET A 1 18.77 -1.32 22.04
C MET A 1 18.01 -0.96 20.78
N LYS A 2 18.30 0.19 20.14
CA LYS A 2 17.65 0.59 18.88
C LYS A 2 18.50 0.03 17.72
N LYS A 3 17.90 -0.75 16.84
CA LYS A 3 18.52 -1.21 15.58
C LYS A 3 17.73 -0.60 14.43
N ASN A 4 18.43 0.05 13.51
CA ASN A 4 17.83 0.56 12.28
C ASN A 4 18.00 -0.51 11.20
N PHE A 5 16.91 -0.82 10.50
CA PHE A 5 16.90 -1.74 9.37
C PHE A 5 16.36 -1.02 8.16
N ARG A 6 17.07 -1.11 7.03
CA ARG A 6 16.54 -0.70 5.75
C ARG A 6 15.80 -1.90 5.18
N LEU A 7 14.55 -1.69 4.77
CA LEU A 7 13.84 -2.75 4.06
C LEU A 7 14.50 -2.90 2.68
N GLU A 8 15.02 -4.10 2.40
CA GLU A 8 15.42 -4.44 1.04
C GLU A 8 14.14 -4.59 0.21
N SER A 9 14.13 -3.93 -0.96
CA SER A 9 13.04 -4.10 -1.92
C SER A 9 12.93 -5.59 -2.24
N PRO A 10 11.73 -6.19 -2.20
CA PRO A 10 11.56 -7.59 -2.61
C PRO A 10 11.83 -7.82 -4.09
N ASP A 11 11.88 -6.75 -4.90
CA ASP A 11 12.15 -6.80 -6.34
C ASP A 11 13.37 -5.92 -6.70
N ASP A 12 14.35 -6.51 -7.38
CA ASP A 12 15.60 -5.88 -7.85
C ASP A 12 15.38 -4.72 -8.85
N GLN A 13 14.14 -4.49 -9.29
CA GLN A 13 13.77 -3.48 -10.29
C GLN A 13 13.08 -2.25 -9.71
N VAL A 14 12.78 -2.22 -8.40
CA VAL A 14 12.08 -1.08 -7.79
C VAL A 14 13.11 -0.13 -7.17
N TYR A 15 13.48 0.87 -7.96
CA TYR A 15 14.27 2.01 -7.50
C TYR A 15 13.32 2.97 -6.77
N ASP A 16 13.67 3.36 -5.54
CA ASP A 16 12.85 4.17 -4.62
C ASP A 16 11.55 3.51 -4.12
N VAL A 17 11.67 2.79 -3.02
CA VAL A 17 10.53 2.26 -2.27
C VAL A 17 10.35 3.06 -0.98
N GLU A 18 9.20 3.70 -0.85
CA GLU A 18 8.78 4.33 0.40
C GLU A 18 7.97 3.33 1.23
N CYS A 19 8.15 3.38 2.55
CA CYS A 19 7.37 2.54 3.46
C CYS A 19 6.63 3.38 4.50
N PHE A 20 5.34 3.08 4.68
CA PHE A 20 4.49 3.74 5.66
C PHE A 20 3.95 2.73 6.67
N GLY A 21 3.76 3.17 7.91
CA GLY A 21 3.20 2.32 8.95
C GLY A 21 1.72 1.99 8.72
N SER A 22 1.34 0.74 8.96
CA SER A 22 -0.05 0.27 9.00
C SER A 22 -0.30 -0.54 10.29
N ASN A 23 -1.51 -1.06 10.48
CA ASN A 23 -1.89 -1.82 11.67
C ASN A 23 -1.34 -3.25 11.67
N TRP A 24 -1.27 -3.86 12.86
CA TRP A 24 -0.86 -5.27 13.09
C TRP A 24 0.48 -5.70 12.46
N GLY A 25 1.46 -4.79 12.48
CA GLY A 25 2.80 -5.08 11.98
C GLY A 25 2.92 -5.06 10.46
N TRP A 26 1.90 -4.56 9.77
CA TRP A 26 1.92 -4.33 8.33
C TRP A 26 2.54 -2.98 7.99
N LEU A 27 3.24 -2.93 6.87
CA LEU A 27 3.83 -1.75 6.26
C LEU A 27 3.25 -1.60 4.87
N ILE A 28 2.89 -0.39 4.48
CA ILE A 28 2.57 -0.06 3.09
C ILE A 28 3.88 0.12 2.37
N MET A 29 4.04 -0.57 1.26
CA MET A 29 5.19 -0.47 0.38
C MET A 29 4.72 0.21 -0.89
N VAL A 30 5.30 1.35 -1.20
CA VAL A 30 4.99 2.16 -2.38
C VAL A 30 6.24 2.19 -3.24
N GLY A 31 6.18 1.51 -4.39
CA GLY A 31 7.25 1.50 -5.39
C GLY A 31 6.98 2.45 -6.55
N ASP A 32 8.01 2.63 -7.38
CA ASP A 32 7.84 3.29 -8.69
C ASP A 32 6.74 2.58 -9.52
N ARG A 33 6.05 3.34 -10.37
CA ARG A 33 4.96 2.89 -11.25
C ARG A 33 3.69 2.38 -10.56
N ALA A 34 3.31 2.97 -9.43
CA ALA A 34 2.04 2.68 -8.75
C ALA A 34 1.92 1.23 -8.23
N TYR A 35 3.06 0.58 -7.99
CA TYR A 35 3.09 -0.74 -7.37
C TYR A 35 2.96 -0.58 -5.86
N ASN A 36 1.81 -0.96 -5.32
CA ASN A 36 1.49 -0.79 -3.91
C ASN A 36 1.15 -2.16 -3.30
N PHE A 37 1.73 -2.48 -2.16
CA PHE A 37 1.38 -3.70 -1.42
C PHE A 37 1.56 -3.50 0.07
N LEU A 38 0.84 -4.30 0.86
CA LEU A 38 1.09 -4.43 2.29
C LEU A 38 2.09 -5.56 2.53
N LEU A 39 3.11 -5.28 3.33
CA LEU A 39 4.07 -6.27 3.82
C LEU A 39 3.99 -6.41 5.33
N ASN A 40 3.75 -7.63 5.82
CA ASN A 40 3.86 -7.91 7.23
C ASN A 40 5.34 -8.03 7.62
N SER A 41 5.81 -7.12 8.48
CA SER A 41 7.22 -7.04 8.88
C SER A 41 7.73 -8.28 9.64
N PHE A 42 6.83 -9.04 10.28
CA PHE A 42 7.19 -10.23 11.06
C PHE A 42 7.12 -11.53 10.25
N THR A 43 6.07 -11.68 9.44
CA THR A 43 5.79 -12.92 8.69
C THR A 43 6.23 -12.87 7.24
N ARG A 44 6.61 -11.69 6.75
CA ARG A 44 6.91 -11.41 5.34
C ARG A 44 5.75 -11.71 4.37
N LYS A 45 4.55 -11.94 4.90
CA LYS A 45 3.33 -12.07 4.09
C LYS A 45 3.05 -10.78 3.33
N ARG A 46 2.49 -10.94 2.14
CA ARG A 46 2.22 -9.86 1.20
C ARG A 46 0.73 -9.86 0.83
N ILE A 47 0.15 -8.67 0.75
CA ILE A 47 -1.20 -8.45 0.23
C ILE A 47 -1.08 -7.36 -0.84
N GLU A 48 -1.45 -7.68 -2.08
CA GLU A 48 -1.49 -6.69 -3.14
C GLU A 48 -2.53 -5.62 -2.81
N LEU A 49 -2.15 -4.36 -3.03
CA LEU A 49 -3.11 -3.26 -3.03
C LEU A 49 -3.61 -3.05 -4.46
N PRO A 50 -4.81 -2.49 -4.64
CA PRO A 50 -5.28 -2.07 -5.95
C PRO A 50 -4.24 -1.19 -6.64
N LEU A 51 -4.08 -1.36 -7.95
CA LEU A 51 -3.29 -0.46 -8.77
C LEU A 51 -3.87 0.95 -8.64
N GLN A 52 -3.04 1.98 -8.57
CA GLN A 52 -3.56 3.36 -8.44
C GLN A 52 -4.48 3.73 -9.62
N SER A 53 -4.26 3.13 -10.80
CA SER A 53 -5.11 3.33 -11.98
C SER A 53 -6.53 2.78 -11.84
N THR A 54 -6.78 1.87 -10.88
CA THR A 54 -8.13 1.32 -10.62
C THR A 54 -8.86 2.07 -9.52
N LEU A 55 -8.19 3.01 -8.83
CA LEU A 55 -8.84 3.83 -7.82
C LEU A 55 -9.78 4.86 -8.50
N PRO A 56 -11.01 5.03 -7.97
CA PRO A 56 -11.92 6.07 -8.42
C PRO A 56 -11.24 7.44 -8.41
N ASP A 57 -11.64 8.29 -9.36
CA ASP A 57 -11.19 9.68 -9.41
C ASP A 57 -9.68 9.88 -9.50
N TYR A 58 -8.90 8.94 -10.05
CA TYR A 58 -7.47 9.13 -10.36
C TYR A 58 -7.29 10.32 -11.32
N PRO A 59 -6.97 11.55 -10.86
CA PRO A 59 -7.30 12.75 -11.62
C PRO A 59 -6.01 13.48 -11.95
N TYR A 60 -5.01 12.82 -12.54
CA TYR A 60 -3.87 13.57 -13.04
C TYR A 60 -3.45 13.11 -14.43
N PRO A 61 -3.12 14.07 -15.32
CA PRO A 61 -2.63 13.77 -16.64
C PRO A 61 -1.37 12.90 -16.54
N PRO A 62 -1.15 12.01 -17.54
CA PRO A 62 0.07 11.23 -17.63
C PRO A 62 1.29 12.17 -17.58
N GLY A 63 2.22 11.91 -16.66
CA GLY A 63 3.43 12.71 -16.44
C GLY A 63 3.42 13.60 -15.18
N SER A 64 2.35 13.57 -14.39
CA SER A 64 2.34 14.13 -13.03
C SER A 64 3.35 13.40 -12.11
N PRO A 65 4.04 14.09 -11.19
CA PRO A 65 4.93 13.43 -10.24
C PRO A 65 4.15 12.42 -9.40
N ILE A 66 4.63 11.17 -9.34
CA ILE A 66 4.00 10.05 -8.61
C ILE A 66 3.69 10.40 -7.14
N ARG A 67 4.41 11.38 -6.57
CA ARG A 67 4.22 11.88 -5.19
C ARG A 67 2.82 12.41 -4.87
N TYR A 68 1.98 12.70 -5.87
CA TYR A 68 0.63 13.21 -5.62
C TYR A 68 -0.44 12.11 -5.44
N ASN A 69 -0.14 10.85 -5.80
CA ASN A 69 -1.12 9.75 -5.82
C ASN A 69 -0.80 8.63 -4.82
N CYS A 70 -0.13 8.97 -3.71
CA CYS A 70 0.31 7.97 -2.75
C CYS A 70 -0.87 7.54 -1.86
N ILE A 71 -1.02 6.23 -1.66
CA ILE A 71 -1.81 5.71 -0.55
C ILE A 71 -1.14 6.22 0.74
N VAL A 72 -1.78 7.17 1.40
CA VAL A 72 -1.23 7.80 2.62
C VAL A 72 -1.36 6.87 3.82
N LYS A 73 -2.38 6.00 3.80
CA LYS A 73 -2.62 5.03 4.86
C LYS A 73 -3.45 3.86 4.33
N ALA A 74 -3.19 2.69 4.88
CA ALA A 74 -3.99 1.51 4.68
C ALA A 74 -4.35 0.96 6.06
N ILE A 75 -5.61 0.60 6.25
CA ILE A 75 -6.16 0.12 7.52
C ILE A 75 -6.85 -1.21 7.24
N LEU A 76 -6.43 -2.25 7.93
CA LEU A 76 -7.15 -3.53 7.94
C LEU A 76 -8.27 -3.45 8.99
N SER A 77 -9.51 -3.78 8.64
CA SER A 77 -10.67 -3.71 9.55
C SER A 77 -10.59 -4.73 10.69
N SER A 78 -10.02 -5.90 10.40
CA SER A 78 -9.78 -7.02 11.32
C SER A 78 -8.49 -7.74 10.90
N PRO A 79 -7.83 -8.52 11.77
CA PRO A 79 -6.63 -9.25 11.38
C PRO A 79 -6.90 -10.06 10.10
N PRO A 80 -6.01 -10.03 9.08
CA PRO A 80 -6.22 -10.68 7.78
C PRO A 80 -6.14 -12.22 7.85
N ILE A 81 -6.26 -12.77 9.06
CA ILE A 81 -6.42 -14.19 9.37
C ILE A 81 -7.91 -14.56 9.34
N LEU A 82 -8.80 -13.57 9.37
CA LEU A 82 -10.25 -13.72 9.27
C LEU A 82 -10.69 -13.44 7.83
N ASP A 83 -11.52 -14.30 7.26
CA ASP A 83 -11.96 -14.26 5.85
C ASP A 83 -12.75 -12.97 5.47
N ASP A 84 -13.23 -12.21 6.45
CA ASP A 84 -14.00 -10.98 6.26
C ASP A 84 -13.16 -9.70 6.47
N CYS A 85 -11.82 -9.81 6.40
CA CYS A 85 -10.95 -8.65 6.49
C CYS A 85 -11.20 -7.69 5.32
N VAL A 86 -11.48 -6.43 5.63
CA VAL A 86 -11.61 -5.35 4.64
C VAL A 86 -10.43 -4.42 4.80
N LEU A 87 -9.75 -4.18 3.70
CA LEU A 87 -8.67 -3.23 3.58
C LEU A 87 -9.26 -1.88 3.16
N ILE A 88 -8.96 -0.85 3.95
CA ILE A 88 -9.37 0.53 3.72
C ILE A 88 -8.12 1.30 3.32
N ALA A 89 -8.01 1.66 2.05
CA ALA A 89 -6.96 2.53 1.55
C ALA A 89 -7.44 3.98 1.60
N ILE A 90 -6.64 4.85 2.22
CA ILE A 90 -6.80 6.31 2.20
C ILE A 90 -5.82 6.83 1.17
N TYR A 91 -6.32 7.56 0.18
CA TYR A 91 -5.53 8.08 -0.92
C TYR A 91 -5.93 9.52 -1.27
N ASP A 92 -5.03 10.20 -1.98
CA ASP A 92 -5.21 11.55 -2.53
C ASP A 92 -5.32 12.70 -1.48
N VAL A 93 -5.25 13.94 -1.96
CA VAL A 93 -5.43 15.19 -1.20
C VAL A 93 -6.87 15.41 -0.71
N GLU A 94 -7.86 14.81 -1.35
CA GLU A 94 -9.28 14.93 -0.95
C GLU A 94 -9.73 13.92 0.11
N CYS A 95 -8.80 13.15 0.70
CA CYS A 95 -9.09 12.15 1.73
C CYS A 95 -10.03 11.02 1.26
N CYS A 96 -9.85 10.58 0.01
CA CYS A 96 -10.65 9.53 -0.58
C CYS A 96 -10.39 8.18 0.10
N LEU A 97 -11.45 7.35 0.15
CA LEU A 97 -11.41 6.01 0.72
C LEU A 97 -11.75 4.97 -0.34
N ALA A 98 -10.92 3.94 -0.42
CA ALA A 98 -11.21 2.73 -1.19
C ALA A 98 -11.28 1.53 -0.26
N PHE A 99 -12.23 0.64 -0.53
CA PHE A 99 -12.44 -0.59 0.24
C PHE A 99 -12.20 -1.78 -0.68
N CYS A 100 -11.35 -2.72 -0.27
CA CYS A 100 -11.18 -4.00 -0.95
C CYS A 100 -11.06 -5.15 0.04
N LYS A 101 -11.36 -6.37 -0.40
CA LYS A 101 -10.91 -7.56 0.33
C LYS A 101 -9.49 -7.90 -0.11
N PRO A 102 -8.62 -8.33 0.82
CA PRO A 102 -7.31 -8.87 0.48
C PRO A 102 -7.41 -9.98 -0.57
N GLY A 103 -6.74 -9.82 -1.71
CA GLY A 103 -6.71 -10.81 -2.78
C GLY A 103 -7.83 -10.71 -3.83
N GLU A 104 -8.76 -9.76 -3.71
CA GLU A 104 -9.62 -9.38 -4.83
C GLU A 104 -8.85 -8.43 -5.75
N GLU A 105 -8.80 -8.76 -7.05
CA GLU A 105 -8.40 -7.80 -8.09
C GLU A 105 -9.56 -6.80 -8.29
N MET A 106 -9.26 -5.50 -8.26
CA MET A 106 -10.20 -4.43 -8.66
C MET A 106 -10.15 -4.23 -10.17
#